data_AF-A0A2P4ZUP4-F1
#
_entry.id   AF-A0A2P4ZUP4-F1
#
_cell.length_a   1.000
_cell.length_b   1.000
_cell.length_c   1.000
_cell.angle_alpha   90.00
_cell.angle_beta   90.00
_cell.angle_gamma   90.00
#
_symmetry.space_group_name_H-M   'P 1'
#
loop_
_entity.id
_entity.type
_entity.pdbx_description
1 polymer ?
#
loop_
_entity_poly.entity_id
_entity_poly.type
_entity_poly.pdbx_seq_one_letter_code
_entity_poly.pdbx_strand_id
1 'polypeptide(L)'
;MAYGGSYNASFNPAMSSSESFGNGLLASSISSLSSSGSKRYSPVSKTYRQASTLFLTRRLPEALSTLRPIITPPSSADDGEPAPVTKSSRGTRIKVWSLYLTLLNAIVELEPEEGKDAFGNQEWRALCSKVRDGSIWEEVVRNGYHGLEGDVDADVVINLATLSLAHARDQSLNQKMLENYLASSNIPNLDLNDFAKPSNRYQSPARRANGANTPGDLNSRVKLLELYTLHVLPQNGEWDYAREFIDVSAVLDEERREAFQQALQSLQEEQEEQERKDREELKRQEEQLQKDIAEAKRLKAENEEKERKRLEEERISRETSEGDYGIEQTPSFSGVGRAEPPGSPQTGVARPPRPTGKSRSKAGASSAAAGPLTITARATLILSRFRQLFESLASSVTGNPAILMRVMAFTMGLLIMLGHKATRQRIEQIVRTAWAKVAATVGMGTKVSYI
;
A
#
# COMPACT_ATOMS: atom_id res chain seq x y z
N MET A 1 -34.33 14.11 -16.79
CA MET A 1 -33.88 15.47 -17.21
C MET A 1 -32.43 15.62 -16.79
N ALA A 2 -31.60 16.35 -17.53
CA ALA A 2 -30.18 16.50 -17.24
C ALA A 2 -29.81 17.98 -17.04
N TYR A 3 -29.00 18.27 -16.02
CA TYR A 3 -28.40 19.57 -15.79
C TYR A 3 -26.88 19.41 -15.65
N GLY A 4 -26.14 19.89 -16.65
CA GLY A 4 -24.69 20.06 -16.58
C GLY A 4 -24.33 21.48 -16.13
N GLY A 5 -23.25 21.64 -15.38
CA GLY A 5 -22.89 22.90 -14.71
C GLY A 5 -21.40 23.19 -14.67
N SER A 6 -20.68 22.97 -15.77
CA SER A 6 -19.22 23.18 -15.84
C SER A 6 -18.85 24.68 -15.82
N TYR A 7 -18.29 25.16 -14.71
CA TYR A 7 -17.71 26.50 -14.61
C TYR A 7 -16.19 26.45 -14.85
N ASN A 8 -15.71 27.16 -15.88
CA ASN A 8 -14.29 27.15 -16.26
C ASN A 8 -13.77 28.59 -16.40
N ALA A 9 -13.02 29.06 -15.39
CA ALA A 9 -12.71 30.49 -15.19
C ALA A 9 -11.36 30.92 -15.80
N SER A 10 -11.29 30.98 -17.13
CA SER A 10 -10.10 31.42 -17.88
C SER A 10 -9.87 32.94 -17.78
N PHE A 11 -9.08 33.39 -16.80
CA PHE A 11 -8.63 34.78 -16.71
C PHE A 11 -7.42 35.06 -17.62
N ASN A 12 -7.63 35.83 -18.69
CA ASN A 12 -6.59 36.19 -19.67
C ASN A 12 -6.38 37.72 -19.73
N PRO A 13 -5.30 38.27 -19.13
CA PRO A 13 -5.06 39.71 -19.08
C PRO A 13 -4.12 40.17 -20.22
N ALA A 14 -4.70 40.56 -21.36
CA ALA A 14 -3.98 41.16 -22.48
C ALA A 14 -4.64 42.47 -22.93
N MET A 15 -3.84 43.38 -23.51
CA MET A 15 -4.17 44.73 -23.99
C MET A 15 -4.46 45.82 -22.94
N SER A 16 -3.47 46.70 -22.75
CA SER A 16 -3.69 48.15 -22.89
C SER A 16 -2.38 48.89 -23.24
N SER A 17 -2.52 49.92 -24.09
CA SER A 17 -1.61 51.06 -24.33
C SER A 17 -0.08 50.84 -24.31
N SER A 18 0.53 50.87 -25.49
CA SER A 18 1.93 51.27 -25.70
C SER A 18 2.08 52.79 -25.79
N GLU A 19 3.09 53.36 -25.13
CA GLU A 19 3.76 54.61 -25.58
C GLU A 19 5.27 54.53 -25.29
N SER A 20 6.07 55.25 -26.09
CA SER A 20 7.54 55.13 -26.12
C SER A 20 8.23 56.45 -25.79
N PHE A 21 9.14 56.46 -24.80
CA PHE A 21 10.09 57.57 -24.60
C PHE A 21 11.43 57.10 -24.03
N GLY A 22 12.50 57.82 -24.41
CA GLY A 22 13.73 57.95 -23.62
C GLY A 22 14.73 56.79 -23.67
N ASN A 23 15.65 56.83 -24.64
CA ASN A 23 16.85 56.00 -24.63
C ASN A 23 18.03 56.76 -24.00
N GLY A 24 18.86 56.10 -23.19
CA GLY A 24 20.26 56.51 -22.98
C GLY A 24 20.72 56.90 -21.56
N LEU A 25 21.86 56.30 -21.18
CA LEU A 25 22.99 56.92 -20.47
C LEU A 25 22.75 57.58 -19.10
N LEU A 26 23.00 56.82 -18.02
CA LEU A 26 24.11 57.09 -17.08
C LEU A 26 24.27 55.88 -16.13
N ALA A 27 25.42 55.20 -16.20
CA ALA A 27 25.66 53.97 -15.43
C ALA A 27 26.80 54.15 -14.41
N SER A 28 26.46 54.47 -13.16
CA SER A 28 27.30 54.19 -11.97
C SER A 28 26.59 54.52 -10.64
N SER A 29 26.86 53.71 -9.61
CA SER A 29 26.86 54.12 -8.18
C SER A 29 25.56 54.51 -7.44
N ILE A 30 24.48 53.69 -7.48
CA ILE A 30 23.39 53.73 -6.46
C ILE A 30 22.88 52.33 -6.04
N SER A 31 23.77 51.35 -5.85
CA SER A 31 23.44 49.92 -5.66
C SER A 31 22.86 49.53 -4.28
N SER A 32 22.08 50.37 -3.59
CA SER A 32 21.65 50.11 -2.20
C SER A 32 20.23 50.55 -1.79
N LEU A 33 19.51 51.39 -2.54
CA LEU A 33 18.18 51.90 -2.11
C LEU A 33 17.03 51.74 -3.13
N SER A 34 17.33 51.56 -4.42
CA SER A 34 16.32 51.57 -5.50
C SER A 34 15.50 50.28 -5.60
N SER A 35 14.44 50.12 -4.78
CA SER A 35 13.57 48.94 -4.86
C SER A 35 12.07 49.16 -4.58
N SER A 36 11.60 50.41 -4.52
CA SER A 36 10.17 50.75 -4.54
C SER A 36 9.78 51.25 -5.93
N GLY A 37 9.00 50.45 -6.69
CA GLY A 37 8.54 50.83 -8.03
C GLY A 37 7.98 49.67 -8.87
N SER A 38 8.52 48.46 -8.69
CA SER A 38 7.92 47.23 -9.24
C SER A 38 7.15 46.47 -8.16
N LYS A 39 6.09 45.74 -8.54
CA LYS A 39 5.34 44.84 -7.64
C LYS A 39 6.25 43.70 -7.18
N ARG A 40 6.99 43.91 -6.08
CA ARG A 40 7.89 42.90 -5.47
C ARG A 40 7.08 41.74 -4.89
N TYR A 41 6.74 40.77 -5.74
CA TYR A 41 6.39 39.43 -5.29
C TYR A 41 7.46 38.93 -4.31
N SER A 42 7.04 38.47 -3.12
CA SER A 42 7.97 37.91 -2.13
C SER A 42 8.75 36.75 -2.77
N PRO A 43 9.99 36.46 -2.34
CA PRO A 43 10.76 35.34 -2.89
C PRO A 43 9.96 34.04 -2.81
N VAL A 44 9.30 33.80 -1.67
CA VAL A 44 8.37 32.68 -1.46
C VAL A 44 7.24 32.65 -2.51
N SER A 45 6.64 33.79 -2.85
CA SER A 45 5.59 33.88 -3.88
C SER A 45 6.09 33.61 -5.30
N LYS A 46 7.37 33.86 -5.59
CA LYS A 46 7.98 33.52 -6.89
C LYS A 46 8.25 32.02 -6.98
N THR A 47 8.92 31.46 -5.99
CA THR A 47 9.27 30.04 -5.94
C THR A 47 8.03 29.15 -5.85
N TYR A 48 6.98 29.59 -5.14
CA TYR A 48 5.66 28.94 -5.18
C TYR A 48 5.12 28.82 -6.61
N ARG A 49 5.16 29.90 -7.41
CA ARG A 49 4.69 29.86 -8.81
C ARG A 49 5.54 28.91 -9.65
N GLN A 50 6.86 28.93 -9.48
CA GLN A 50 7.77 28.02 -10.17
C GLN A 50 7.47 26.55 -9.81
N ALA A 51 7.36 26.22 -8.53
CA ALA A 51 6.99 24.88 -8.06
C ALA A 51 5.60 24.46 -8.57
N SER A 52 4.63 25.38 -8.62
CA SER A 52 3.30 25.12 -9.20
C SER A 52 3.39 24.75 -10.69
N THR A 53 4.18 25.48 -11.49
CA THR A 53 4.39 25.17 -12.91
C THR A 53 5.11 23.83 -13.12
N LEU A 54 6.10 23.51 -12.27
CA LEU A 54 6.79 22.22 -12.30
C LEU A 54 5.86 21.06 -11.92
N PHE A 55 5.01 21.24 -10.90
CA PHE A 55 3.97 20.28 -10.54
C PHE A 55 2.97 20.03 -11.68
N LEU A 56 2.41 21.10 -12.26
CA LEU A 56 1.47 21.01 -13.40
C LEU A 56 2.09 20.39 -14.67
N THR A 57 3.42 20.38 -14.79
CA THR A 57 4.15 19.72 -15.89
C THR A 57 4.66 18.32 -15.50
N ARG A 58 4.10 17.71 -14.45
CA ARG A 58 4.48 16.40 -13.85
C ARG A 58 5.95 16.27 -13.44
N ARG A 59 6.68 17.38 -13.29
CA ARG A 59 8.09 17.39 -12.86
C ARG A 59 8.22 17.34 -11.33
N LEU A 60 7.68 16.29 -10.73
CA LEU A 60 7.54 16.16 -9.28
C LEU A 60 8.88 16.29 -8.50
N PRO A 61 10.03 15.74 -8.97
CA PRO A 61 11.32 15.95 -8.31
C PRO A 61 11.82 17.41 -8.38
N GLU A 62 11.65 18.07 -9.53
CA GLU A 62 12.02 19.48 -9.71
C GLU A 62 11.12 20.39 -8.86
N ALA A 63 9.81 20.08 -8.76
CA ALA A 63 8.87 20.78 -7.90
C ALA A 63 9.25 20.62 -6.41
N LEU A 64 9.58 19.40 -5.97
CA LEU A 64 9.93 19.12 -4.57
C LEU A 64 11.24 19.81 -4.15
N SER A 65 12.28 19.71 -4.98
CA SER A 65 13.56 20.40 -4.75
C SER A 65 13.45 21.92 -4.80
N THR A 66 12.56 22.47 -5.64
CA THR A 66 12.24 23.90 -5.67
C THR A 66 11.52 24.36 -4.39
N LEU A 67 10.69 23.51 -3.77
CA LEU A 67 9.87 23.89 -2.61
C LEU A 67 10.55 23.63 -1.24
N ARG A 68 11.40 22.60 -1.14
CA ARG A 68 12.16 22.25 0.10
C ARG A 68 12.81 23.48 0.78
N PRO A 69 13.56 24.38 0.11
CA PRO A 69 14.27 25.50 0.76
C PRO A 69 13.39 26.59 1.40
N ILE A 70 12.07 26.53 1.23
CA ILE A 70 11.10 27.46 1.83
C ILE A 70 10.38 26.83 3.03
N ILE A 71 10.31 25.50 3.03
CA ILE A 71 9.61 24.65 4.00
C ILE A 71 10.58 24.13 5.08
N THR A 72 11.85 23.95 4.76
CA THR A 72 12.92 23.62 5.71
C THR A 72 13.56 24.91 6.25
N PRO A 73 13.88 25.01 7.56
CA PRO A 73 14.69 26.13 8.08
C PRO A 73 16.10 26.13 7.45
N PRO A 74 16.73 27.30 7.26
CA PRO A 74 17.97 27.43 6.47
C PRO A 74 19.25 26.95 7.19
N SER A 75 19.19 26.71 8.50
CA SER A 75 20.30 26.21 9.32
C SER A 75 19.86 25.04 10.20
N SER A 76 20.81 24.16 10.53
CA SER A 76 20.60 23.02 11.41
C SER A 76 20.48 23.43 12.88
N ALA A 77 19.23 23.56 13.35
CA ALA A 77 18.79 23.59 14.75
C ALA A 77 19.23 24.74 15.69
N ASP A 78 20.44 25.30 15.56
CA ASP A 78 21.06 26.09 16.65
C ASP A 78 20.63 27.58 16.69
N ASP A 79 20.43 28.23 15.54
CA ASP A 79 20.15 29.69 15.46
C ASP A 79 18.65 30.08 15.59
N GLY A 80 17.74 29.12 15.77
CA GLY A 80 16.30 29.36 16.00
C GLY A 80 15.50 30.03 14.85
N GLU A 81 16.14 30.40 13.75
CA GLU A 81 15.55 31.13 12.63
C GLU A 81 14.47 30.30 11.87
N PRO A 82 13.18 30.72 11.90
CA PRO A 82 12.09 29.90 11.38
C PRO A 82 12.01 29.93 9.85
N ALA A 83 11.53 28.83 9.26
CA ALA A 83 11.53 28.62 7.81
C ALA A 83 10.87 29.77 7.02
N PRO A 84 11.33 30.13 5.81
CA PRO A 84 10.87 31.32 5.07
C PRO A 84 9.35 31.41 4.84
N VAL A 85 8.64 30.28 4.83
CA VAL A 85 7.18 30.23 4.74
C VAL A 85 6.48 30.86 5.96
N THR A 86 7.07 30.79 7.17
CA THR A 86 6.50 31.39 8.40
C THR A 86 6.38 32.89 8.29
N LYS A 87 7.43 33.55 7.77
CA LYS A 87 7.53 35.01 7.57
C LYS A 87 6.69 35.53 6.39
N SER A 88 5.94 34.65 5.72
CA SER A 88 5.03 35.00 4.62
C SER A 88 3.58 35.16 5.11
N SER A 89 2.76 35.90 4.35
CA SER A 89 1.35 36.11 4.69
C SER A 89 0.54 34.81 4.68
N ARG A 90 -0.53 34.73 5.49
CA ARG A 90 -1.45 33.59 5.66
C ARG A 90 -1.82 32.93 4.31
N GLY A 91 -2.35 33.71 3.37
CA GLY A 91 -2.76 33.22 2.05
C GLY A 91 -1.63 32.74 1.12
N THR A 92 -0.36 33.06 1.42
CA THR A 92 0.82 32.46 0.78
C THR A 92 1.29 31.21 1.53
N ARG A 93 1.26 31.22 2.87
CA ARG A 93 1.58 30.08 3.74
C ARG A 93 0.68 28.88 3.42
N ILE A 94 -0.65 29.07 3.42
CA ILE A 94 -1.64 28.04 3.07
C ILE A 94 -1.33 27.43 1.70
N LYS A 95 -1.05 28.27 0.69
CA LYS A 95 -0.79 27.79 -0.68
C LYS A 95 0.50 27.01 -0.81
N VAL A 96 1.58 27.42 -0.13
CA VAL A 96 2.85 26.68 -0.11
C VAL A 96 2.67 25.31 0.54
N TRP A 97 1.98 25.23 1.68
CA TRP A 97 1.75 23.95 2.36
C TRP A 97 0.74 23.05 1.65
N SER A 98 -0.35 23.61 1.13
CA SER A 98 -1.31 22.89 0.29
C SER A 98 -0.61 22.29 -0.95
N LEU A 99 0.20 23.08 -1.68
CA LEU A 99 1.00 22.56 -2.80
C LEU A 99 1.98 21.47 -2.37
N TYR A 100 2.61 21.59 -1.20
CA TYR A 100 3.50 20.55 -0.66
C TYR A 100 2.75 19.24 -0.38
N LEU A 101 1.58 19.31 0.26
CA LEU A 101 0.76 18.16 0.60
C LEU A 101 0.16 17.48 -0.65
N THR A 102 -0.33 18.26 -1.62
CA THR A 102 -0.79 17.71 -2.91
C THR A 102 0.36 17.13 -3.73
N LEU A 103 1.55 17.73 -3.69
CA LEU A 103 2.77 17.18 -4.30
C LEU A 103 3.16 15.85 -3.65
N LEU A 104 3.10 15.76 -2.32
CA LEU A 104 3.34 14.51 -1.58
C LEU A 104 2.31 13.43 -1.93
N ASN A 105 1.02 13.78 -2.02
CA ASN A 105 -0.03 12.85 -2.43
C ASN A 105 0.26 12.29 -3.84
N ALA A 106 0.47 13.18 -4.82
CA ALA A 106 0.78 12.81 -6.19
C ALA A 106 2.12 12.07 -6.35
N ILE A 107 3.05 12.22 -5.39
CA ILE A 107 4.26 11.40 -5.30
C ILE A 107 3.92 10.01 -4.78
N VAL A 108 3.14 9.86 -3.69
CA VAL A 108 2.76 8.55 -3.14
C VAL A 108 1.86 7.73 -4.08
N GLU A 109 1.07 8.40 -4.93
CA GLU A 109 0.25 7.79 -5.99
C GLU A 109 1.03 7.30 -7.21
N LEU A 110 2.34 7.58 -7.33
CA LEU A 110 3.15 7.07 -8.45
C LEU A 110 3.26 5.54 -8.38
N GLU A 111 3.36 4.90 -9.56
CA GLU A 111 3.71 3.48 -9.62
C GLU A 111 5.08 3.24 -8.94
N PRO A 112 5.27 2.07 -8.28
CA PRO A 112 6.51 1.77 -7.58
C PRO A 112 7.77 1.85 -8.43
N GLU A 113 7.69 1.73 -9.76
CA GLU A 113 8.82 1.94 -10.67
C GLU A 113 8.98 3.41 -11.09
N GLU A 114 7.91 4.11 -11.52
CA GLU A 114 7.96 5.56 -11.86
C GLU A 114 8.54 6.40 -10.70
N GLY A 115 8.13 6.11 -9.45
CA GLY A 115 8.67 6.78 -8.26
C GLY A 115 10.14 6.45 -7.96
N LYS A 116 10.61 5.23 -8.26
CA LYS A 116 12.04 4.86 -8.09
C LYS A 116 12.91 5.55 -9.12
N ASP A 117 12.45 5.63 -10.37
CA ASP A 117 13.22 6.23 -11.47
C ASP A 117 13.26 7.76 -11.34
N ALA A 118 12.17 8.39 -10.85
CA ALA A 118 12.09 9.84 -10.68
C ALA A 118 12.84 10.38 -9.44
N PHE A 119 12.86 9.64 -8.31
CA PHE A 119 13.43 10.12 -7.04
C PHE A 119 14.60 9.29 -6.50
N GLY A 120 14.86 8.11 -7.07
CA GLY A 120 15.76 7.13 -6.49
C GLY A 120 15.11 6.29 -5.38
N ASN A 121 15.46 5.00 -5.34
CA ASN A 121 14.86 3.97 -4.49
C ASN A 121 14.98 4.18 -2.96
N GLN A 122 15.78 5.17 -2.52
CA GLN A 122 15.95 5.55 -1.12
C GLN A 122 15.09 6.77 -0.74
N GLU A 123 15.18 7.89 -1.48
CA GLU A 123 14.35 9.07 -1.20
C GLU A 123 12.86 8.77 -1.40
N TRP A 124 12.50 8.03 -2.45
CA TRP A 124 11.13 7.60 -2.70
C TRP A 124 10.53 6.86 -1.49
N ARG A 125 11.18 5.79 -1.02
CA ARG A 125 10.71 5.04 0.16
C ARG A 125 10.70 5.89 1.44
N ALA A 126 11.68 6.78 1.62
CA ALA A 126 11.70 7.69 2.76
C ALA A 126 10.48 8.62 2.75
N LEU A 127 10.11 9.17 1.58
CA LEU A 127 8.90 9.97 1.39
C LEU A 127 7.62 9.14 1.64
N CYS A 128 7.53 7.91 1.10
CA CYS A 128 6.40 7.01 1.38
C CYS A 128 6.22 6.78 2.89
N SER A 129 7.30 6.48 3.61
CA SER A 129 7.24 6.25 5.06
C SER A 129 6.86 7.54 5.79
N LYS A 130 7.48 8.67 5.44
CA LYS A 130 7.19 9.97 6.07
C LYS A 130 5.69 10.32 6.03
N VAL A 131 5.02 10.05 4.90
CA VAL A 131 3.56 10.16 4.74
C VAL A 131 2.82 9.10 5.57
N ARG A 132 3.15 7.81 5.39
CA ARG A 132 2.48 6.66 6.04
C ARG A 132 2.54 6.67 7.56
N ASP A 133 3.57 7.29 8.10
CA ASP A 133 3.90 7.32 9.51
C ASP A 133 3.52 8.68 10.15
N GLY A 134 2.76 9.54 9.45
CA GLY A 134 2.16 10.79 9.96
C GLY A 134 3.12 11.96 10.20
N SER A 135 4.44 11.73 10.22
CA SER A 135 5.50 12.70 10.59
C SER A 135 5.54 14.02 9.78
N ILE A 136 4.78 14.13 8.69
CA ILE A 136 4.61 15.39 7.94
C ILE A 136 3.74 16.40 8.70
N TRP A 137 2.82 15.93 9.55
CA TRP A 137 2.06 16.77 10.47
C TRP A 137 2.98 17.60 11.37
N GLU A 138 3.93 16.94 12.04
CA GLU A 138 4.95 17.61 12.85
C GLU A 138 5.76 18.62 12.03
N GLU A 139 6.11 18.31 10.78
CA GLU A 139 6.88 19.21 9.92
C GLU A 139 6.08 20.47 9.56
N VAL A 140 4.79 20.34 9.25
CA VAL A 140 3.89 21.48 9.00
C VAL A 140 3.76 22.34 10.25
N VAL A 141 3.50 21.73 11.42
CA VAL A 141 3.35 22.44 12.70
C VAL A 141 4.65 23.15 13.08
N ARG A 142 5.79 22.44 13.07
CA ARG A 142 7.11 22.93 13.50
C ARG A 142 7.66 24.00 12.56
N ASN A 143 7.66 23.75 11.24
CA ASN A 143 8.29 24.63 10.28
C ASN A 143 7.32 25.68 9.69
N GLY A 144 6.01 25.48 9.79
CA GLY A 144 4.99 26.36 9.23
C GLY A 144 4.29 27.27 10.25
N TYR A 145 4.13 26.77 11.48
CA TYR A 145 3.28 27.36 12.52
C TYR A 145 3.96 27.40 13.90
N HIS A 146 5.29 27.51 13.91
CA HIS A 146 6.13 27.74 15.09
C HIS A 146 6.00 26.70 16.23
N GLY A 147 5.50 25.50 15.93
CA GLY A 147 5.27 24.45 16.95
C GLY A 147 3.90 24.49 17.61
N LEU A 148 2.97 25.37 17.18
CA LEU A 148 1.62 25.48 17.75
C LEU A 148 0.59 24.82 16.82
N GLU A 149 0.01 23.70 17.25
CA GLU A 149 -0.98 22.95 16.46
C GLU A 149 -2.24 23.78 16.19
N GLY A 150 -2.78 24.46 17.20
CA GLY A 150 -3.97 25.30 17.09
C GLY A 150 -3.83 26.57 16.23
N ASP A 151 -2.62 26.91 15.79
CA ASP A 151 -2.36 28.00 14.84
C ASP A 151 -2.34 27.53 13.37
N VAL A 152 -2.36 26.21 13.11
CA VAL A 152 -2.40 25.66 11.75
C VAL A 152 -3.72 26.03 11.06
N ASP A 153 -3.65 26.46 9.81
CA ASP A 153 -4.82 26.82 9.02
C ASP A 153 -5.69 25.58 8.72
N ALA A 154 -7.01 25.69 8.93
CA ALA A 154 -7.96 24.58 8.69
C ALA A 154 -7.86 23.99 7.28
N ASP A 155 -7.64 24.81 6.24
CA ASP A 155 -7.41 24.33 4.87
C ASP A 155 -6.17 23.42 4.76
N VAL A 156 -5.12 23.67 5.56
CA VAL A 156 -3.90 22.85 5.60
C VAL A 156 -4.13 21.58 6.42
N VAL A 157 -4.91 21.66 7.51
CA VAL A 157 -5.32 20.50 8.31
C VAL A 157 -6.19 19.54 7.51
N ILE A 158 -7.16 20.03 6.73
CA ILE A 158 -7.98 19.19 5.83
C ILE A 158 -7.07 18.44 4.86
N ASN A 159 -6.14 19.14 4.19
CA ASN A 159 -5.20 18.50 3.26
C ASN A 159 -4.27 17.48 3.95
N LEU A 160 -3.83 17.73 5.19
CA LEU A 160 -3.07 16.78 6.01
C LEU A 160 -3.89 15.54 6.34
N ALA A 161 -5.11 15.72 6.84
CA ALA A 161 -5.98 14.63 7.26
C ALA A 161 -6.50 13.80 6.08
N THR A 162 -6.72 14.40 4.90
CA THR A 162 -7.01 13.67 3.66
C THR A 162 -5.79 12.89 3.15
N LEU A 163 -4.57 13.46 3.21
CA LEU A 163 -3.34 12.74 2.89
C LEU A 163 -3.12 11.53 3.81
N SER A 164 -3.38 11.69 5.11
CA SER A 164 -3.36 10.61 6.11
C SER A 164 -4.48 9.59 5.87
N LEU A 165 -5.69 10.02 5.51
CA LEU A 165 -6.80 9.12 5.21
C LEU A 165 -6.49 8.20 4.02
N ALA A 166 -5.89 8.75 2.97
CA ALA A 166 -5.53 7.99 1.76
C ALA A 166 -4.34 7.05 1.96
N HIS A 167 -3.35 7.39 2.80
CA HIS A 167 -2.04 6.72 2.81
C HIS A 167 -1.53 6.23 4.17
N ALA A 168 -2.12 6.60 5.31
CA ALA A 168 -1.66 6.12 6.62
C ALA A 168 -2.01 4.63 6.82
N ARG A 169 -1.19 3.93 7.63
CA ARG A 169 -1.38 2.48 7.90
C ARG A 169 -2.44 2.19 8.97
N ASP A 170 -2.81 3.21 9.73
CA ASP A 170 -3.73 3.17 10.87
C ASP A 170 -4.31 4.58 11.04
N GLN A 171 -5.64 4.70 11.01
CA GLN A 171 -6.33 5.99 11.17
C GLN A 171 -6.42 6.43 12.65
N SER A 172 -5.97 5.61 13.60
CA SER A 172 -5.84 6.01 15.01
C SER A 172 -4.80 7.13 15.23
N LEU A 173 -3.86 7.32 14.30
CA LEU A 173 -2.95 8.48 14.29
C LEU A 173 -3.65 9.74 13.77
N ASN A 174 -4.44 9.60 12.70
CA ASN A 174 -5.18 10.70 12.09
C ASN A 174 -6.24 11.25 13.04
N GLN A 175 -6.96 10.36 13.75
CA GLN A 175 -7.87 10.70 14.84
C GLN A 175 -7.18 11.56 15.91
N LYS A 176 -6.08 11.08 16.51
CA LYS A 176 -5.36 11.81 17.58
C LYS A 176 -4.84 13.18 17.12
N MET A 177 -4.38 13.29 15.87
CA MET A 177 -3.96 14.56 15.28
C MET A 177 -5.14 15.54 15.10
N LEU A 178 -6.29 15.04 14.67
CA LEU A 178 -7.52 15.84 14.57
C LEU A 178 -8.08 16.22 15.94
N GLU A 179 -8.12 15.32 16.91
CA GLU A 179 -8.53 15.58 18.30
C GLU A 179 -7.63 16.64 18.95
N ASN A 180 -6.31 16.48 18.86
CA ASN A 180 -5.35 17.48 19.34
C ASN A 180 -5.54 18.84 18.65
N TYR A 181 -5.80 18.87 17.34
CA TYR A 181 -6.09 20.12 16.63
C TYR A 181 -7.41 20.75 17.06
N LEU A 182 -8.48 19.98 17.18
CA LEU A 182 -9.81 20.46 17.61
C LEU A 182 -9.79 20.96 19.06
N ALA A 183 -8.96 20.37 19.93
CA ALA A 183 -8.78 20.80 21.32
C ALA A 183 -7.77 21.97 21.50
N SER A 184 -6.80 22.14 20.60
CA SER A 184 -5.77 23.18 20.70
C SER A 184 -6.07 24.44 19.88
N SER A 185 -6.75 24.30 18.74
CA SER A 185 -7.41 25.44 18.09
C SER A 185 -8.51 25.94 19.03
N ASN A 186 -8.53 27.24 19.32
CA ASN A 186 -9.43 27.80 20.32
C ASN A 186 -10.84 27.99 19.72
N ILE A 187 -11.48 26.87 19.41
CA ILE A 187 -12.78 26.79 18.75
C ILE A 187 -13.85 27.31 19.74
N PRO A 188 -14.47 28.49 19.52
CA PRO A 188 -15.20 29.20 20.60
C PRO A 188 -16.51 28.56 21.09
N ASN A 189 -16.83 27.32 20.68
CA ASN A 189 -18.02 26.54 21.05
C ASN A 189 -17.83 25.00 20.86
N LEU A 190 -16.59 24.47 20.85
CA LEU A 190 -16.34 23.02 21.03
C LEU A 190 -15.24 22.84 22.09
N ASP A 191 -15.60 23.00 23.37
CA ASP A 191 -14.67 22.65 24.44
C ASP A 191 -14.79 21.16 24.78
N LEU A 192 -14.02 20.35 24.04
CA LEU A 192 -13.85 18.91 24.28
C LEU A 192 -13.32 18.57 25.70
N ASN A 193 -12.84 19.55 26.47
CA ASN A 193 -12.31 19.34 27.82
C ASN A 193 -13.27 19.74 28.96
N ASP A 194 -14.45 20.33 28.69
CA ASP A 194 -15.36 20.79 29.76
C ASP A 194 -15.98 19.62 30.57
N PHE A 195 -15.83 18.38 30.09
CA PHE A 195 -16.05 17.16 30.88
C PHE A 195 -15.18 17.06 32.15
N ALA A 196 -14.12 17.87 32.30
CA ALA A 196 -13.07 17.66 33.31
C ALA A 196 -12.91 18.73 34.41
N LYS A 197 -13.26 20.02 34.19
CA LYS A 197 -13.36 21.09 35.22
C LYS A 197 -13.82 22.45 34.65
N PRO A 198 -14.72 23.18 35.33
CA PRO A 198 -14.97 24.59 35.03
C PRO A 198 -13.77 25.47 35.41
N SER A 199 -13.17 26.16 34.43
CA SER A 199 -11.94 26.96 34.61
C SER A 199 -12.09 28.41 34.13
N ASN A 200 -12.65 29.28 34.97
CA ASN A 200 -12.64 30.73 34.76
C ASN A 200 -11.19 31.26 34.61
N ARG A 201 -10.81 31.73 33.42
CA ARG A 201 -9.59 32.51 33.18
C ARG A 201 -9.86 33.76 32.37
N TYR A 202 -9.34 34.89 32.84
CA TYR A 202 -9.45 36.20 32.20
C TYR A 202 -8.88 36.17 30.77
N GLN A 203 -9.69 36.57 29.78
CA GLN A 203 -9.33 36.55 28.37
C GLN A 203 -8.83 37.94 27.92
N SER A 204 -7.63 38.01 27.35
CA SER A 204 -7.04 39.29 26.89
C SER A 204 -7.70 39.78 25.59
N PRO A 205 -8.10 41.07 25.48
CA PRO A 205 -8.86 41.58 24.32
C PRO A 205 -8.20 41.39 22.95
N ALA A 206 -6.87 41.33 22.89
CA ALA A 206 -6.10 41.29 21.64
C ALA A 206 -6.21 39.97 20.84
N ARG A 207 -6.85 38.91 21.36
CA ARG A 207 -6.94 37.59 20.69
C ARG A 207 -8.16 37.41 19.77
N ARG A 208 -8.99 38.43 19.55
CA ARG A 208 -10.21 38.34 18.71
C ARG A 208 -9.98 38.29 17.17
N ALA A 209 -8.89 37.65 16.72
CA ALA A 209 -8.57 37.50 15.29
C ALA A 209 -8.98 36.14 14.70
N ASN A 210 -8.92 35.06 15.50
CA ASN A 210 -9.22 33.69 15.05
C ASN A 210 -10.63 33.28 15.50
N GLY A 211 -11.67 33.82 14.86
CA GLY A 211 -13.04 33.43 15.19
C GLY A 211 -14.15 33.94 14.26
N ALA A 212 -14.75 33.02 13.51
CA ALA A 212 -16.19 32.98 13.23
C ALA A 212 -16.83 34.23 12.57
N ASN A 213 -16.11 34.94 11.69
CA ASN A 213 -16.62 36.13 10.99
C ASN A 213 -16.46 36.10 9.45
N THR A 214 -16.06 34.97 8.86
CA THR A 214 -16.08 34.81 7.39
C THR A 214 -16.73 33.47 7.00
N PRO A 215 -17.58 33.41 5.94
CA PRO A 215 -18.24 32.16 5.54
C PRO A 215 -17.27 31.02 5.16
N GLY A 216 -16.09 31.35 4.64
CA GLY A 216 -15.07 30.36 4.29
C GLY A 216 -14.47 29.64 5.51
N ASP A 217 -14.32 30.34 6.64
CA ASP A 217 -13.81 29.79 7.90
C ASP A 217 -14.80 28.78 8.50
N LEU A 218 -16.10 29.11 8.49
CA LEU A 218 -17.17 28.18 8.86
C LEU A 218 -17.23 26.96 7.93
N ASN A 219 -17.15 27.17 6.61
CA ASN A 219 -17.15 26.08 5.63
C ASN A 219 -15.97 25.11 5.83
N SER A 220 -14.78 25.62 6.15
CA SER A 220 -13.61 24.77 6.42
C SER A 220 -13.74 24.03 7.76
N ARG A 221 -14.35 24.66 8.78
CA ARG A 221 -14.71 23.98 10.04
C ARG A 221 -15.75 22.87 9.84
N VAL A 222 -16.79 23.10 9.03
CA VAL A 222 -17.78 22.05 8.69
C VAL A 222 -17.12 20.87 7.96
N LYS A 223 -16.25 21.14 6.98
CA LYS A 223 -15.47 20.09 6.29
C LYS A 223 -14.53 19.31 7.21
N LEU A 224 -13.98 19.96 8.23
CA LEU A 224 -13.14 19.29 9.22
C LEU A 224 -13.97 18.33 10.10
N LEU A 225 -15.18 18.74 10.49
CA LEU A 225 -16.14 17.86 11.18
C LEU A 225 -16.58 16.69 10.28
N GLU A 226 -16.88 16.96 9.01
CA GLU A 226 -17.25 15.96 7.98
C GLU A 226 -16.16 14.90 7.77
N LEU A 227 -14.91 15.34 7.64
CA LEU A 227 -13.74 14.46 7.49
C LEU A 227 -13.50 13.64 8.77
N TYR A 228 -13.65 14.23 9.95
CA TYR A 228 -13.50 13.54 11.22
C TYR A 228 -14.60 12.48 11.45
N THR A 229 -15.87 12.90 11.38
CA THR A 229 -17.02 12.07 11.77
C THR A 229 -17.46 11.05 10.73
N LEU A 230 -17.39 11.38 9.43
CA LEU A 230 -17.86 10.49 8.36
C LEU A 230 -16.73 9.67 7.72
N HIS A 231 -15.46 10.01 7.96
CA HIS A 231 -14.34 9.33 7.30
C HIS A 231 -13.28 8.78 8.26
N VAL A 232 -12.88 9.50 9.32
CA VAL A 232 -11.83 9.02 10.24
C VAL A 232 -12.38 8.08 11.30
N LEU A 233 -13.44 8.46 12.02
CA LEU A 233 -14.04 7.61 13.06
C LEU A 233 -14.62 6.28 12.52
N PRO A 234 -15.32 6.23 11.36
CA PRO A 234 -15.81 4.98 10.78
C PRO A 234 -14.70 4.01 10.36
N GLN A 235 -13.52 4.50 9.95
CA GLN A 235 -12.36 3.67 9.62
C GLN A 235 -11.70 3.06 10.88
N ASN A 236 -11.86 3.68 12.05
CA ASN A 236 -11.47 3.12 13.35
C ASN A 236 -12.59 2.27 13.99
N GLY A 237 -13.81 2.28 13.41
CA GLY A 237 -14.99 1.59 13.92
C GLY A 237 -15.74 2.31 15.05
N GLU A 238 -15.42 3.58 15.32
CA GLU A 238 -15.95 4.36 16.46
C GLU A 238 -17.30 5.05 16.13
N TRP A 239 -18.24 4.27 15.58
CA TRP A 239 -19.54 4.75 15.08
C TRP A 239 -20.42 5.43 16.13
N ASP A 240 -20.44 4.93 17.36
CA ASP A 240 -21.23 5.51 18.45
C ASP A 240 -20.66 6.87 18.90
N TYR A 241 -19.33 6.99 18.96
CA TYR A 241 -18.64 8.25 19.27
C TYR A 241 -18.81 9.29 18.15
N ALA A 242 -18.83 8.86 16.89
CA ALA A 242 -19.17 9.74 15.76
C ALA A 242 -20.59 10.32 15.89
N ARG A 243 -21.58 9.53 16.32
CA ARG A 243 -22.95 10.02 16.59
C ARG A 243 -22.97 11.02 17.75
N GLU A 244 -22.41 10.67 18.91
CA GLU A 244 -22.37 11.56 20.09
C GLU A 244 -21.68 12.90 19.76
N PHE A 245 -20.59 12.88 18.99
CA PHE A 245 -19.87 14.08 18.59
C PHE A 245 -20.64 14.95 17.58
N ILE A 246 -21.42 14.35 16.67
CA ILE A 246 -22.34 15.09 15.77
C ILE A 246 -23.45 15.78 16.58
N ASP A 247 -23.99 15.11 17.59
CA ASP A 247 -25.08 15.62 18.43
C ASP A 247 -24.62 16.81 19.30
N VAL A 248 -23.46 16.69 19.95
CA VAL A 248 -22.88 17.72 20.83
C VAL A 248 -22.30 18.91 20.04
N SER A 249 -22.08 18.79 18.73
CA SER A 249 -21.47 19.84 17.90
C SER A 249 -22.36 21.07 17.71
N ALA A 250 -22.10 22.13 18.48
CA ALA A 250 -22.74 23.45 18.40
C ALA A 250 -22.31 24.29 17.17
N VAL A 251 -22.08 23.63 16.03
CA VAL A 251 -21.61 24.21 14.74
C VAL A 251 -22.47 23.76 13.57
N LEU A 252 -23.05 22.57 13.70
CA LEU A 252 -24.01 22.05 12.75
C LEU A 252 -25.37 22.63 13.13
N ASP A 253 -25.93 23.44 12.24
CA ASP A 253 -27.36 23.77 12.26
C ASP A 253 -28.16 22.46 12.17
N GLU A 254 -29.41 22.41 12.65
CA GLU A 254 -30.16 21.15 12.77
C GLU A 254 -30.25 20.36 11.45
N GLU A 255 -30.53 21.04 10.33
CA GLU A 255 -30.52 20.48 8.97
C GLU A 255 -29.18 19.81 8.61
N ARG A 256 -28.05 20.34 9.10
CA ARG A 256 -26.73 19.75 8.90
C ARG A 256 -26.45 18.59 9.85
N ARG A 257 -26.97 18.63 11.10
CA ARG A 257 -26.88 17.51 12.03
C ARG A 257 -27.63 16.30 11.48
N GLU A 258 -28.88 16.50 11.06
CA GLU A 258 -29.72 15.48 10.41
C GLU A 258 -29.03 14.91 9.15
N ALA A 259 -28.50 15.76 8.27
CA ALA A 259 -27.78 15.31 7.08
C ALA A 259 -26.50 14.51 7.41
N PHE A 260 -25.76 14.87 8.45
CA PHE A 260 -24.57 14.14 8.89
C PHE A 260 -24.94 12.80 9.54
N GLN A 261 -25.98 12.75 10.38
CA GLN A 261 -26.51 11.50 10.93
C GLN A 261 -26.99 10.56 9.82
N GLN A 262 -27.74 11.06 8.84
CA GLN A 262 -28.23 10.28 7.70
C GLN A 262 -27.08 9.76 6.83
N ALA A 263 -26.06 10.59 6.57
CA ALA A 263 -24.86 10.16 5.84
C ALA A 263 -24.10 9.06 6.60
N LEU A 264 -23.93 9.20 7.92
CA LEU A 264 -23.27 8.22 8.76
C LEU A 264 -24.05 6.88 8.78
N GLN A 265 -25.37 6.92 8.91
CA GLN A 265 -26.21 5.71 8.83
C GLN A 265 -26.08 5.05 7.45
N SER A 266 -26.17 5.82 6.36
CA SER A 266 -26.03 5.28 5.00
C SER A 266 -24.67 4.64 4.75
N LEU A 267 -23.60 5.18 5.35
CA LEU A 267 -22.23 4.65 5.24
C LEU A 267 -22.08 3.37 6.09
N GLN A 268 -22.74 3.29 7.26
CA GLN A 268 -22.79 2.05 8.05
C GLN A 268 -23.56 0.95 7.31
N GLU A 269 -24.74 1.27 6.75
CA GLU A 269 -25.53 0.33 5.95
C GLU A 269 -24.77 -0.16 4.71
N GLU A 270 -24.04 0.72 4.01
CA GLU A 270 -23.18 0.32 2.88
C GLU A 270 -22.01 -0.59 3.31
N GLN A 271 -21.36 -0.29 4.45
CA GLN A 271 -20.29 -1.14 4.99
C GLN A 271 -20.81 -2.53 5.37
N GLU A 272 -21.95 -2.61 6.07
CA GLU A 272 -22.60 -3.89 6.42
C GLU A 272 -23.05 -4.66 5.16
N GLU A 273 -23.53 -3.96 4.13
CA GLU A 273 -23.91 -4.61 2.87
C GLU A 273 -22.71 -5.14 2.09
N GLN A 274 -21.57 -4.45 2.13
CA GLN A 274 -20.33 -4.90 1.51
C GLN A 274 -19.73 -6.09 2.26
N GLU A 275 -19.66 -6.06 3.59
CA GLU A 275 -19.17 -7.19 4.39
C GLU A 275 -20.06 -8.44 4.19
N ARG A 276 -21.37 -8.24 3.99
CA ARG A 276 -22.30 -9.32 3.58
C ARG A 276 -21.95 -9.89 2.20
N LYS A 277 -21.69 -9.05 1.19
CA LYS A 277 -21.31 -9.49 -0.17
C LYS A 277 -20.00 -10.28 -0.15
N ASP A 278 -18.96 -9.74 0.48
CA ASP A 278 -17.65 -10.38 0.61
C ASP A 278 -17.76 -11.75 1.32
N ARG A 279 -18.56 -11.82 2.39
CA ARG A 279 -18.84 -13.04 3.15
C ARG A 279 -19.66 -14.07 2.36
N GLU A 280 -20.48 -13.65 1.39
CA GLU A 280 -21.12 -14.56 0.44
C GLU A 280 -20.16 -15.05 -0.65
N GLU A 281 -19.30 -14.19 -1.18
CA GLU A 281 -18.31 -14.59 -2.19
C GLU A 281 -17.27 -15.56 -1.63
N LEU A 282 -16.77 -15.32 -0.41
CA LEU A 282 -15.89 -16.26 0.30
C LEU A 282 -16.54 -17.64 0.49
N LYS A 283 -17.84 -17.71 0.82
CA LYS A 283 -18.58 -18.98 0.91
C LYS A 283 -18.70 -19.67 -0.46
N ARG A 284 -18.98 -18.92 -1.53
CA ARG A 284 -19.05 -19.48 -2.90
C ARG A 284 -17.70 -20.05 -3.34
N GLN A 285 -16.60 -19.36 -3.02
CA GLN A 285 -15.23 -19.84 -3.29
C GLN A 285 -14.90 -21.08 -2.45
N GLU A 286 -15.24 -21.11 -1.15
CA GLU A 286 -15.02 -22.30 -0.32
C GLU A 286 -15.84 -23.49 -0.80
N GLU A 287 -17.11 -23.30 -1.14
CA GLU A 287 -17.95 -24.36 -1.72
C GLU A 287 -17.39 -24.94 -3.02
N GLN A 288 -16.82 -24.11 -3.90
CA GLN A 288 -16.15 -24.58 -5.12
C GLN A 288 -14.93 -25.44 -4.78
N LEU A 289 -14.04 -24.94 -3.91
CA LEU A 289 -12.86 -25.68 -3.46
C LEU A 289 -13.23 -27.00 -2.75
N GLN A 290 -14.30 -27.03 -1.96
CA GLN A 290 -14.78 -28.26 -1.32
C GLN A 290 -15.31 -29.28 -2.36
N LYS A 291 -16.01 -28.82 -3.41
CA LYS A 291 -16.49 -29.67 -4.52
C LYS A 291 -15.31 -30.26 -5.31
N ASP A 292 -14.33 -29.43 -5.69
CA ASP A 292 -13.11 -29.85 -6.39
C ASP A 292 -12.32 -30.88 -5.57
N ILE A 293 -12.18 -30.67 -4.26
CA ILE A 293 -11.52 -31.61 -3.34
C ILE A 293 -12.29 -32.94 -3.22
N ALA A 294 -13.63 -32.90 -3.25
CA ALA A 294 -14.47 -34.11 -3.22
C ALA A 294 -14.36 -34.92 -4.52
N GLU A 295 -14.41 -34.25 -5.68
CA GLU A 295 -14.24 -34.90 -6.98
C GLU A 295 -12.82 -35.46 -7.15
N ALA A 296 -11.78 -34.69 -6.81
CA ALA A 296 -10.40 -35.15 -6.85
C ALA A 296 -10.12 -36.34 -5.90
N LYS A 297 -10.87 -36.47 -4.78
CA LYS A 297 -10.84 -37.67 -3.93
C LYS A 297 -11.54 -38.85 -4.60
N ARG A 298 -12.71 -38.64 -5.21
CA ARG A 298 -13.48 -39.68 -5.91
C ARG A 298 -12.70 -40.27 -7.09
N LEU A 299 -12.11 -39.42 -7.94
CA LEU A 299 -11.29 -39.83 -9.08
C LEU A 299 -10.06 -40.64 -8.65
N LYS A 300 -9.43 -40.28 -7.52
CA LYS A 300 -8.31 -41.05 -6.96
C LYS A 300 -8.75 -42.43 -6.46
N ALA A 301 -9.87 -42.52 -5.75
CA ALA A 301 -10.40 -43.80 -5.27
C ALA A 301 -10.79 -44.73 -6.43
N GLU A 302 -11.41 -44.20 -7.49
CA GLU A 302 -11.76 -44.97 -8.69
C GLU A 302 -10.50 -45.48 -9.43
N ASN A 303 -9.46 -44.66 -9.51
CA ASN A 303 -8.19 -45.08 -10.14
C ASN A 303 -7.45 -46.13 -9.29
N GLU A 304 -7.44 -45.98 -7.96
CA GLU A 304 -6.88 -46.98 -7.04
C GLU A 304 -7.63 -48.33 -7.15
N GLU A 305 -8.96 -48.31 -7.25
CA GLU A 305 -9.75 -49.53 -7.46
C GLU A 305 -9.45 -50.21 -8.81
N LYS A 306 -9.27 -49.41 -9.88
CA LYS A 306 -8.86 -49.90 -11.21
C LYS A 306 -7.44 -50.50 -11.21
N GLU A 307 -6.49 -49.91 -10.50
CA GLU A 307 -5.16 -50.47 -10.33
C GLU A 307 -5.17 -51.77 -9.49
N ARG A 308 -5.95 -51.80 -8.40
CA ARG A 308 -6.11 -53.01 -7.58
C ARG A 308 -6.72 -54.17 -8.37
N LYS A 309 -7.76 -53.93 -9.18
CA LYS A 309 -8.36 -54.95 -10.05
C LYS A 309 -7.36 -55.51 -11.06
N ARG A 310 -6.54 -54.67 -11.69
CA ARG A 310 -5.46 -55.12 -12.59
C ARG A 310 -4.42 -55.99 -11.88
N LEU A 311 -4.01 -55.61 -10.66
CA LEU A 311 -3.06 -56.39 -9.85
C LEU A 311 -3.62 -57.73 -9.37
N GLU A 312 -4.95 -57.82 -9.18
CA GLU A 312 -5.64 -59.06 -8.80
C GLU A 312 -5.84 -59.98 -10.00
N GLU A 313 -6.22 -59.43 -11.16
CA GLU A 313 -6.30 -60.12 -12.45
C GLU A 313 -4.93 -60.67 -12.90
N GLU A 314 -3.86 -59.87 -12.74
CA GLU A 314 -2.48 -60.32 -13.03
C GLU A 314 -2.01 -61.42 -12.05
N ARG A 315 -2.45 -61.40 -10.78
CA ARG A 315 -2.17 -62.48 -9.83
C ARG A 315 -2.85 -63.78 -10.24
N ILE A 316 -4.15 -63.72 -10.53
CA ILE A 316 -4.93 -64.90 -10.97
C ILE A 316 -4.36 -65.48 -12.27
N SER A 317 -3.96 -64.62 -13.21
CA SER A 317 -3.29 -65.03 -14.46
C SER A 317 -1.90 -65.64 -14.27
N ARG A 318 -1.23 -65.41 -13.14
CA ARG A 318 0.04 -66.07 -12.80
C ARG A 318 -0.19 -67.38 -12.05
N GLU A 319 -1.14 -67.40 -11.13
CA GLU A 319 -1.54 -68.58 -10.32
C GLU A 319 -2.23 -69.66 -11.16
N THR A 320 -2.77 -69.32 -12.33
CA THR A 320 -3.31 -70.28 -13.33
C THR A 320 -2.31 -70.72 -14.40
N SER A 321 -1.03 -70.31 -14.30
CA SER A 321 0.00 -70.50 -15.35
C SER A 321 1.21 -71.34 -14.91
N GLU A 322 1.07 -72.14 -13.83
CA GLU A 322 2.01 -73.22 -13.53
C GLU A 322 1.73 -74.43 -14.46
N GLY A 323 2.11 -74.29 -15.73
CA GLY A 323 1.72 -75.21 -16.81
C GLY A 323 2.66 -75.25 -18.02
N ASP A 324 3.90 -75.69 -17.78
CA ASP A 324 4.74 -76.48 -18.71
C ASP A 324 4.78 -76.09 -20.21
N TYR A 325 5.78 -75.29 -20.63
CA TYR A 325 6.88 -75.73 -21.53
C TYR A 325 7.81 -74.56 -21.90
N GLY A 326 9.02 -74.87 -22.34
CA GLY A 326 9.97 -73.92 -22.95
C GLY A 326 10.43 -74.34 -24.34
N ILE A 327 11.52 -73.71 -24.81
CA ILE A 327 12.27 -73.97 -26.06
C ILE A 327 11.72 -73.27 -27.34
N GLU A 328 12.46 -72.22 -27.72
CA GLU A 328 12.83 -71.77 -29.08
C GLU A 328 11.85 -71.85 -30.26
N GLN A 329 11.59 -70.72 -30.94
CA GLN A 329 12.29 -70.37 -32.19
C GLN A 329 11.94 -68.96 -32.74
N THR A 330 12.94 -68.32 -33.37
CA THR A 330 12.81 -67.22 -34.36
C THR A 330 13.18 -67.83 -35.74
N PRO A 331 12.91 -67.24 -36.94
CA PRO A 331 12.87 -65.79 -37.25
C PRO A 331 11.92 -65.35 -38.42
N SER A 332 12.19 -64.15 -38.98
CA SER A 332 11.69 -63.60 -40.29
C SER A 332 10.22 -63.08 -40.30
N PHE A 333 9.80 -61.90 -40.78
CA PHE A 333 10.31 -60.77 -41.63
C PHE A 333 9.64 -60.68 -43.02
N SER A 334 9.20 -59.46 -43.39
CA SER A 334 8.46 -59.04 -44.62
C SER A 334 7.03 -59.59 -44.80
N GLY A 335 6.08 -58.91 -45.47
CA GLY A 335 6.05 -57.52 -45.97
C GLY A 335 5.02 -57.29 -47.10
N VAL A 336 4.52 -56.04 -47.27
CA VAL A 336 3.57 -55.55 -48.32
C VAL A 336 2.11 -56.06 -48.19
N GLY A 337 1.02 -55.31 -48.45
CA GLY A 337 0.83 -53.87 -48.74
C GLY A 337 -0.31 -53.57 -49.77
N ARG A 338 -0.81 -52.31 -49.83
CA ARG A 338 -1.75 -51.72 -50.86
C ARG A 338 -3.27 -52.03 -50.67
N ALA A 339 -4.30 -51.18 -50.91
CA ALA A 339 -4.51 -49.71 -51.14
C ALA A 339 -6.05 -49.38 -51.18
N GLU A 340 -6.61 -48.15 -51.20
CA GLU A 340 -6.23 -46.82 -50.63
C GLU A 340 -7.45 -45.81 -50.56
N PRO A 341 -7.75 -44.77 -51.41
CA PRO A 341 -8.72 -43.68 -51.07
C PRO A 341 -9.92 -43.51 -52.07
N PRO A 342 -10.95 -42.62 -51.85
CA PRO A 342 -10.83 -41.16 -52.08
C PRO A 342 -11.61 -40.25 -51.06
N GLY A 343 -11.45 -38.92 -51.00
CA GLY A 343 -10.47 -38.00 -51.61
C GLY A 343 -10.89 -36.50 -51.63
N SER A 344 -9.89 -35.58 -51.70
CA SER A 344 -9.98 -34.16 -52.17
C SER A 344 -10.71 -33.07 -51.33
N PRO A 345 -10.41 -31.74 -51.52
CA PRO A 345 -9.16 -31.09 -51.97
C PRO A 345 -8.77 -29.71 -51.32
N GLN A 346 -7.45 -29.38 -51.37
CA GLN A 346 -6.86 -28.02 -51.57
C GLN A 346 -7.03 -26.90 -50.48
N THR A 347 -6.18 -25.86 -50.35
CA THR A 347 -5.04 -25.36 -51.19
C THR A 347 -3.91 -24.68 -50.38
N GLY A 348 -2.65 -24.80 -50.86
CA GLY A 348 -1.58 -23.77 -50.72
C GLY A 348 -0.70 -23.77 -49.46
N VAL A 349 0.18 -22.79 -49.19
CA VAL A 349 1.22 -22.03 -49.96
C VAL A 349 2.09 -21.31 -48.88
N ALA A 350 3.43 -21.26 -48.85
CA ALA A 350 4.49 -22.06 -49.48
C ALA A 350 5.83 -22.02 -48.66
N ARG A 351 6.89 -21.32 -49.14
CA ARG A 351 8.31 -21.36 -48.67
C ARG A 351 9.14 -20.31 -49.48
N PRO A 352 10.51 -20.19 -49.46
CA PRO A 352 11.62 -20.56 -48.54
C PRO A 352 12.53 -19.30 -48.26
N PRO A 353 13.89 -19.27 -48.13
CA PRO A 353 14.94 -20.29 -47.87
C PRO A 353 16.04 -19.92 -46.81
N ARG A 354 17.01 -20.84 -46.65
CA ARG A 354 18.41 -20.69 -46.14
C ARG A 354 19.23 -19.68 -47.01
N PRO A 355 20.44 -19.15 -46.63
CA PRO A 355 21.59 -19.97 -46.18
C PRO A 355 22.72 -19.34 -45.28
N THR A 356 23.63 -20.21 -44.79
CA THR A 356 25.10 -20.07 -44.51
C THR A 356 25.78 -18.76 -44.03
N GLY A 357 26.70 -18.88 -43.05
CA GLY A 357 28.01 -18.18 -43.16
C GLY A 357 28.85 -17.84 -41.91
N LYS A 358 29.89 -18.66 -41.61
CA LYS A 358 31.21 -18.30 -41.01
C LYS A 358 31.34 -17.27 -39.85
N SER A 359 31.44 -17.81 -38.63
CA SER A 359 32.57 -17.61 -37.67
C SER A 359 33.34 -16.26 -37.55
N ARG A 360 33.38 -15.70 -36.34
CA ARG A 360 34.66 -15.56 -35.59
C ARG A 360 34.43 -15.52 -34.06
N SER A 361 35.50 -15.68 -33.28
CA SER A 361 35.47 -16.03 -31.86
C SER A 361 35.87 -14.91 -30.90
N LYS A 362 35.32 -14.93 -29.68
CA LYS A 362 36.08 -14.72 -28.45
C LYS A 362 35.44 -15.51 -27.30
N ALA A 363 36.24 -16.00 -26.36
CA ALA A 363 35.83 -16.99 -25.35
C ALA A 363 35.59 -16.37 -23.95
N GLY A 364 34.79 -17.04 -23.13
CA GLY A 364 34.51 -16.65 -21.74
C GLY A 364 33.78 -17.74 -20.94
N ALA A 365 34.55 -18.59 -20.26
CA ALA A 365 34.17 -19.45 -19.12
C ALA A 365 32.83 -20.24 -19.17
N SER A 366 32.89 -21.46 -19.72
CA SER A 366 32.31 -22.70 -19.14
C SER A 366 30.96 -22.64 -18.42
N SER A 367 29.88 -23.07 -19.09
CA SER A 367 28.74 -23.74 -18.45
C SER A 367 28.83 -25.25 -18.71
N ALA A 368 28.70 -26.07 -17.66
CA ALA A 368 28.81 -27.54 -17.75
C ALA A 368 27.48 -28.22 -17.41
N ALA A 369 27.07 -29.14 -18.28
CA ALA A 369 26.03 -30.17 -18.11
C ALA A 369 25.03 -30.03 -16.94
N ALA A 370 23.85 -29.48 -17.22
CA ALA A 370 22.70 -29.53 -16.32
C ALA A 370 22.04 -30.94 -16.34
N GLY A 371 22.57 -31.86 -15.53
CA GLY A 371 21.89 -33.11 -15.17
C GLY A 371 20.74 -32.89 -14.17
N PRO A 372 19.86 -33.89 -13.94
CA PRO A 372 18.73 -33.76 -13.02
C PRO A 372 19.20 -33.56 -11.56
N LEU A 373 18.73 -32.49 -10.92
CA LEU A 373 19.13 -32.06 -9.58
C LEU A 373 18.71 -33.06 -8.49
N THR A 374 19.71 -33.59 -7.76
CA THR A 374 19.54 -34.51 -6.63
C THR A 374 18.89 -33.85 -5.41
N ILE A 375 18.25 -34.67 -4.57
CA ILE A 375 17.41 -34.23 -3.45
C ILE A 375 18.17 -33.38 -2.42
N THR A 376 19.46 -33.68 -2.19
CA THR A 376 20.34 -32.92 -1.30
C THR A 376 20.52 -31.46 -1.72
N ALA A 377 20.52 -31.15 -3.01
CA ALA A 377 20.58 -29.77 -3.51
C ALA A 377 19.29 -28.97 -3.27
N ARG A 378 18.15 -29.65 -3.06
CA ARG A 378 16.88 -29.00 -2.66
C ARG A 378 16.85 -28.70 -1.16
N ALA A 379 17.43 -29.58 -0.34
CA ALA A 379 17.50 -29.39 1.11
C ALA A 379 18.35 -28.17 1.51
N THR A 380 19.50 -27.95 0.85
CA THR A 380 20.37 -26.78 1.13
C THR A 380 19.71 -25.45 0.76
N LEU A 381 18.92 -25.42 -0.32
CA LEU A 381 18.13 -24.25 -0.73
C LEU A 381 16.95 -23.94 0.23
N ILE A 382 16.41 -24.95 0.93
CA ILE A 382 15.40 -24.73 1.97
C ILE A 382 16.06 -24.23 3.26
N LEU A 383 17.23 -24.77 3.62
CA LEU A 383 17.93 -24.39 4.84
C LEU A 383 18.43 -22.93 4.81
N SER A 384 18.87 -22.43 3.65
CA SER A 384 19.24 -21.01 3.49
C SER A 384 18.04 -20.06 3.62
N ARG A 385 16.88 -20.44 3.05
CA ARG A 385 15.61 -19.69 3.21
C ARG A 385 15.19 -19.63 4.68
N PHE A 386 15.27 -20.74 5.41
CA PHE A 386 14.96 -20.77 6.85
C PHE A 386 15.88 -19.87 7.68
N ARG A 387 17.19 -19.80 7.34
CA ARG A 387 18.12 -18.90 8.04
C ARG A 387 17.74 -17.43 7.87
N GLN A 388 17.42 -16.99 6.65
CA GLN A 388 16.99 -15.61 6.39
C GLN A 388 15.69 -15.26 7.13
N LEU A 389 14.73 -16.19 7.22
CA LEU A 389 13.51 -16.00 8.01
C LEU A 389 13.82 -15.83 9.49
N PHE A 390 14.69 -16.68 10.07
CA PHE A 390 15.11 -16.56 11.48
C PHE A 390 15.80 -15.23 11.79
N GLU A 391 16.68 -14.78 10.89
CA GLU A 391 17.43 -13.54 11.02
C GLU A 391 16.52 -12.30 10.89
N SER A 392 15.50 -12.35 10.02
CA SER A 392 14.44 -11.33 9.94
C SER A 392 13.50 -11.32 11.16
N LEU A 393 13.27 -12.47 11.79
CA LEU A 393 12.46 -12.57 13.00
C LEU A 393 13.20 -11.97 14.21
N ALA A 394 14.51 -12.23 14.31
CA ALA A 394 15.37 -11.67 15.35
C ALA A 394 15.41 -10.13 15.31
N SER A 395 15.50 -9.51 14.12
CA SER A 395 15.45 -8.05 13.97
C SER A 395 14.05 -7.44 14.18
N SER A 396 12.98 -8.24 14.04
CA SER A 396 11.60 -7.80 14.31
C SER A 396 11.30 -7.69 15.81
N VAL A 397 11.86 -8.57 16.64
CA VAL A 397 11.60 -8.63 18.10
C VAL A 397 12.03 -7.36 18.84
N THR A 398 13.07 -6.66 18.38
CA THR A 398 13.53 -5.40 18.98
C THR A 398 12.68 -4.17 18.62
N GLY A 399 11.81 -4.27 17.61
CA GLY A 399 11.06 -3.12 17.07
C GLY A 399 9.61 -2.98 17.56
N ASN A 400 9.00 -4.04 18.10
CA ASN A 400 7.59 -3.99 18.51
C ASN A 400 7.28 -4.95 19.69
N PRO A 401 7.08 -4.44 20.92
CA PRO A 401 6.82 -5.27 22.10
C PRO A 401 5.47 -6.00 22.05
N ALA A 402 4.48 -5.51 21.28
CA ALA A 402 3.20 -6.20 21.13
C ALA A 402 3.33 -7.48 20.29
N ILE A 403 4.27 -7.53 19.33
CA ILE A 403 4.59 -8.77 18.60
C ILE A 403 5.27 -9.77 19.53
N LEU A 404 6.22 -9.33 20.35
CA LEU A 404 6.85 -10.19 21.37
C LEU A 404 5.82 -10.74 22.36
N MET A 405 4.88 -9.93 22.83
CA MET A 405 3.79 -10.37 23.71
C MET A 405 2.85 -11.37 23.02
N ARG A 406 2.50 -11.18 21.75
CA ARG A 406 1.69 -12.14 20.97
C ARG A 406 2.44 -13.46 20.75
N VAL A 407 3.74 -13.43 20.48
CA VAL A 407 4.59 -14.63 20.34
C VAL A 407 4.76 -15.35 21.70
N MET A 408 4.96 -14.61 22.80
CA MET A 408 4.97 -15.18 24.15
C MET A 408 3.64 -15.86 24.48
N ALA A 409 2.50 -15.19 24.27
CA ALA A 409 1.18 -15.78 24.49
C ALA A 409 0.94 -17.03 23.61
N PHE A 410 1.36 -17.01 22.34
CA PHE A 410 1.27 -18.16 21.44
C PHE A 410 2.14 -19.33 21.89
N THR A 411 3.41 -19.09 22.28
CA THR A 411 4.29 -20.16 22.78
C THR A 411 3.81 -20.72 24.11
N MET A 412 3.26 -19.89 25.01
CA MET A 412 2.66 -20.33 26.26
C MET A 412 1.41 -21.20 26.01
N GLY A 413 0.53 -20.77 25.09
CA GLY A 413 -0.63 -21.56 24.65
C GLY A 413 -0.23 -22.89 24.00
N LEU A 414 0.82 -22.90 23.17
CA LEU A 414 1.39 -24.10 22.57
C LEU A 414 1.97 -25.05 23.62
N LEU A 415 2.67 -24.54 24.63
CA LEU A 415 3.20 -25.33 25.75
C LEU A 415 2.08 -25.94 26.61
N ILE A 416 1.00 -25.20 26.86
CA ILE A 416 -0.20 -25.72 27.54
C ILE A 416 -0.87 -26.81 26.69
N MET A 417 -1.04 -26.58 25.38
CA MET A 417 -1.60 -27.54 24.44
C MET A 417 -0.77 -28.82 24.33
N LEU A 418 0.56 -28.74 24.39
CA LEU A 418 1.50 -29.87 24.40
C LEU A 418 1.72 -30.48 25.80
N GLY A 419 1.30 -29.80 26.86
CA GLY A 419 1.23 -30.33 28.23
C GLY A 419 0.02 -31.24 28.45
N HIS A 420 -1.04 -31.08 27.66
CA HIS A 420 -2.27 -31.87 27.79
C HIS A 420 -2.04 -33.34 27.43
N LYS A 421 -2.34 -34.27 28.35
CA LYS A 421 -2.00 -35.71 28.18
C LYS A 421 -2.59 -36.33 26.89
N ALA A 422 -3.79 -35.88 26.48
CA ALA A 422 -4.46 -36.37 25.28
C ALA A 422 -3.81 -35.92 23.96
N THR A 423 -3.14 -34.76 23.90
CA THR A 423 -2.43 -34.34 22.67
C THR A 423 -1.13 -35.10 22.52
N ARG A 424 -0.39 -35.30 23.63
CA ARG A 424 0.82 -36.16 23.65
C ARG A 424 0.55 -37.56 23.11
N GLN A 425 -0.53 -38.21 23.56
CA GLN A 425 -0.90 -39.55 23.08
C GLN A 425 -1.20 -39.57 21.56
N ARG A 426 -1.90 -38.55 21.03
CA ARG A 426 -2.17 -38.44 19.58
C ARG A 426 -0.90 -38.18 18.78
N ILE A 427 -0.02 -37.28 19.24
CA ILE A 427 1.27 -36.99 18.61
C ILE A 427 2.15 -38.25 18.64
N GLU A 428 2.20 -38.98 19.74
CA GLU A 428 2.95 -40.22 19.85
C GLU A 428 2.43 -41.31 18.91
N GLN A 429 1.12 -41.46 18.75
CA GLN A 429 0.53 -42.36 17.75
C GLN A 429 0.90 -41.97 16.30
N ILE A 430 0.86 -40.68 15.98
CA ILE A 430 1.25 -40.17 14.65
C ILE A 430 2.76 -40.36 14.39
N VAL A 431 3.61 -40.08 15.39
CA VAL A 431 5.07 -40.27 15.27
C VAL A 431 5.42 -41.76 15.17
N ARG A 432 4.81 -42.64 15.98
CA ARG A 432 5.02 -44.10 15.89
C ARG A 432 4.57 -44.66 14.53
N THR A 433 3.45 -44.21 13.98
CA THR A 433 2.97 -44.67 12.66
C THR A 433 3.79 -44.11 11.50
N ALA A 434 4.29 -42.86 11.60
CA ALA A 434 5.25 -42.31 10.64
C ALA A 434 6.59 -43.06 10.68
N TRP A 435 7.12 -43.33 11.89
CA TRP A 435 8.37 -44.06 12.08
C TRP A 435 8.28 -45.52 11.60
N ALA A 436 7.14 -46.19 11.84
CA ALA A 436 6.88 -47.53 11.31
C ALA A 436 6.88 -47.55 9.76
N LYS A 437 6.32 -46.52 9.10
CA LYS A 437 6.37 -46.39 7.64
C LYS A 437 7.80 -46.19 7.13
N VAL A 438 8.58 -45.29 7.75
CA VAL A 438 10.00 -45.06 7.37
C VAL A 438 10.83 -46.32 7.60
N ALA A 439 10.66 -47.01 8.72
CA ALA A 439 11.35 -48.28 9.01
C ALA A 439 10.97 -49.38 8.00
N ALA A 440 9.71 -49.46 7.57
CA ALA A 440 9.29 -50.38 6.51
C ALA A 440 9.93 -50.05 5.16
N THR A 441 10.00 -48.77 4.77
CA THR A 441 10.67 -48.35 3.53
C THR A 441 12.17 -48.66 3.56
N VAL A 442 12.85 -48.42 4.68
CA VAL A 442 14.29 -48.73 4.84
C VAL A 442 14.54 -50.25 4.86
N GLY A 443 13.72 -51.02 5.58
CA GLY A 443 13.82 -52.49 5.66
C GLY A 443 13.43 -53.21 4.37
N MET A 444 12.66 -52.56 3.49
CA MET A 444 12.41 -53.03 2.12
C MET A 444 13.59 -52.68 1.21
N GLY A 445 14.18 -51.49 1.35
CA GLY A 445 15.37 -51.08 0.59
C GLY A 445 16.59 -51.98 0.81
N THR A 446 16.86 -52.39 2.05
CA THR A 446 17.98 -53.29 2.37
C THR A 446 17.78 -54.74 1.90
N LYS A 447 16.57 -55.13 1.47
CA LYS A 447 16.29 -56.47 0.92
C LYS A 447 16.50 -56.61 -0.59
N VAL A 448 16.90 -55.55 -1.29
CA VAL A 448 17.11 -55.54 -2.76
C VAL A 448 18.58 -55.26 -3.12
N SER A 449 19.51 -55.40 -2.17
CA SER A 449 20.96 -55.23 -2.39
C SER A 449 21.77 -56.44 -1.93
N TYR A 450 21.36 -57.63 -2.38
CA TYR A 450 22.19 -58.85 -2.37
C TYR A 450 21.77 -59.83 -3.49
N ILE A 451 21.88 -59.36 -4.73
CA ILE A 451 22.12 -60.13 -5.96
C ILE A 451 23.19 -59.36 -6.74
#